data_AF-A0A517N2D2-F1
#
_entry.id   AF-A0A517N2D2-F1
#
_cell.length_a   1.000
_cell.length_b   1.000
_cell.length_c   1.000
_cell.angle_alpha   90.00
_cell.angle_beta   90.00
_cell.angle_gamma   90.00
#
_symmetry.space_group_name_H-M   'P 1'
#
loop_
_entity.id
_entity.type
_entity.pdbx_description
1 polymer ?
#
loop_
_entity_poly.entity_id
_entity_poly.type
_entity_poly.pdbx_seq_one_letter_code
_entity_poly.pdbx_strand_id
1 'polypeptide(L)'
;MPGQEQFRRAISEIRNLHIVAALGPLFDFRSEIVSNDEFGVRGGLDDTTKEHYVEHLLAADRMRRRVTYNPERAPLGDLIERATSSQETLLGSTAPFGGDEVQEAPGGLIALPWALDGSDPNIPLSSQLNFRSQNALILLGALDRAIVNWTRLESRFRSTFIYVKDSMRMYGSYVQTLEYLKAFAGDANRVDMAAGVRPTEEPLGPTDSPNLRSETASGTAARG
;
A
#
# COMPACT_ATOMS: atom_id res chain seq x y z
N MET A 1 -1.71 -18.47 -2.08
CA MET A 1 -2.40 -18.37 -3.39
C MET A 1 -1.83 -17.17 -4.17
N PRO A 2 -1.95 -17.13 -5.50
CA PRO A 2 -1.56 -15.94 -6.27
C PRO A 2 -2.45 -14.73 -5.92
N GLY A 3 -1.93 -13.52 -6.06
CA GLY A 3 -2.71 -12.31 -5.80
C GLY A 3 -3.88 -12.14 -6.79
N GLN A 4 -4.91 -11.40 -6.36
CA GLN A 4 -6.10 -11.09 -7.17
C GLN A 4 -6.23 -9.58 -7.42
N GLU A 5 -7.01 -9.22 -8.45
CA GLU A 5 -7.32 -7.83 -8.81
C GLU A 5 -6.10 -6.89 -8.83
N GLN A 6 -6.04 -5.90 -7.93
CA GLN A 6 -4.96 -4.94 -7.81
C GLN A 6 -3.60 -5.61 -7.51
N PHE A 7 -3.63 -6.79 -6.89
CA PHE A 7 -2.46 -7.59 -6.55
C PHE A 7 -2.20 -8.74 -7.53
N ARG A 8 -2.88 -8.82 -8.68
CA ARG A 8 -2.76 -9.93 -9.65
C ARG A 8 -1.32 -10.28 -10.05
N ARG A 9 -0.41 -9.30 -10.01
CA ARG A 9 1.00 -9.47 -10.39
C ARG A 9 1.96 -9.54 -9.20
N ALA A 10 1.45 -9.57 -7.97
CA ALA A 10 2.26 -9.68 -6.78
C ALA A 10 2.87 -11.08 -6.67
N ILE A 11 4.12 -11.13 -6.22
CA ILE A 11 4.81 -12.38 -5.88
C ILE A 11 4.60 -12.61 -4.38
N SER A 12 3.99 -13.74 -4.01
CA SER A 12 3.65 -14.07 -2.62
C SER A 12 4.72 -14.88 -1.88
N GLU A 13 5.77 -15.32 -2.57
CA GLU A 13 6.90 -16.02 -1.98
C GLU A 13 8.21 -15.35 -2.40
N ILE A 14 8.99 -14.89 -1.43
CA ILE A 14 10.23 -14.13 -1.65
C ILE A 14 11.35 -14.65 -0.77
N ARG A 15 12.60 -14.53 -1.23
CA ARG A 15 13.79 -14.95 -0.46
C ARG A 15 14.49 -13.78 0.24
N ASN A 16 13.97 -12.56 0.05
CA ASN A 16 14.57 -11.34 0.57
C ASN A 16 13.72 -10.78 1.71
N LEU A 17 14.21 -10.91 2.94
CA LEU A 17 13.50 -10.45 4.13
C LEU A 17 13.35 -8.93 4.18
N HIS A 18 14.26 -8.19 3.55
CA HIS A 18 14.17 -6.73 3.50
C HIS A 18 13.01 -6.23 2.64
N ILE A 19 12.61 -6.98 1.61
CA ILE A 19 11.38 -6.70 0.86
C ILE A 19 10.17 -6.87 1.79
N VAL A 20 10.11 -7.96 2.58
CA VAL A 20 9.04 -8.15 3.59
C VAL A 20 9.00 -6.98 4.58
N ALA A 21 10.17 -6.59 5.10
CA ALA A 21 10.27 -5.50 6.07
C ALA A 21 9.88 -4.14 5.50
N ALA A 22 10.13 -3.89 4.20
CA ALA A 22 9.72 -2.67 3.52
C ALA A 22 8.22 -2.64 3.19
N LEU A 23 7.57 -3.81 3.07
CA LEU A 23 6.12 -3.91 2.85
C LEU A 23 5.30 -3.59 4.09
N GLY A 24 5.82 -3.82 5.30
CA GLY A 24 5.09 -3.59 6.57
C GLY A 24 4.42 -2.22 6.66
N PRO A 25 5.17 -1.11 6.60
CA PRO A 25 4.59 0.24 6.66
C PRO A 25 3.60 0.53 5.53
N LEU A 26 3.72 -0.12 4.38
CA LEU A 26 2.78 0.05 3.26
C LEU A 26 1.45 -0.67 3.54
N PHE A 27 1.48 -1.84 4.17
CA PHE A 27 0.26 -2.55 4.59
C PHE A 27 -0.41 -1.88 5.79
N ASP A 28 0.36 -1.35 6.74
CA ASP A 28 -0.17 -0.55 7.84
C ASP A 28 -0.90 0.69 7.32
N PHE A 29 -0.25 1.44 6.42
CA PHE A 29 -0.88 2.57 5.75
C PHE A 29 -2.14 2.16 4.97
N ARG A 30 -2.09 1.03 4.26
CA ARG A 30 -3.24 0.53 3.51
C ARG A 30 -4.41 0.21 4.43
N SER A 31 -4.14 -0.43 5.56
CA SER A 31 -5.14 -0.78 6.56
C SER A 31 -5.85 0.46 7.07
N GLU A 32 -5.10 1.53 7.37
CA GLU A 32 -5.68 2.79 7.82
C GLU A 32 -6.51 3.50 6.74
N ILE A 33 -6.10 3.47 5.47
CA ILE A 33 -6.94 4.00 4.39
C ILE A 33 -8.26 3.24 4.31
N VAL A 34 -8.22 1.91 4.46
CA VAL A 34 -9.41 1.05 4.37
C VAL A 34 -10.35 1.23 5.56
N SER A 35 -9.81 1.43 6.75
CA SER A 35 -10.62 1.64 7.96
C SER A 35 -11.11 3.07 8.13
N ASN A 36 -10.59 4.03 7.36
CA ASN A 36 -11.00 5.42 7.44
C ASN A 36 -12.40 5.64 6.85
N ASP A 37 -13.34 5.83 7.77
CA ASP A 37 -14.76 6.07 7.56
C ASP A 37 -15.06 7.45 6.93
N GLU A 38 -14.15 8.42 7.02
CA GLU A 38 -14.32 9.71 6.31
C GLU A 38 -14.42 9.48 4.79
N PHE A 39 -13.73 8.48 4.23
CA PHE A 39 -13.81 8.20 2.80
C PHE A 39 -15.16 7.64 2.32
N GLY A 40 -16.02 7.24 3.27
CA GLY A 40 -17.41 6.87 3.01
C GLY A 40 -18.34 8.08 2.87
N VAL A 41 -17.96 9.24 3.39
CA VAL A 41 -18.85 10.41 3.52
C VAL A 41 -18.24 11.73 3.02
N ARG A 42 -16.93 11.78 2.78
CA ARG A 42 -16.16 12.97 2.42
C ARG A 42 -15.16 12.70 1.30
N GLY A 43 -15.02 13.68 0.43
CA GLY A 43 -13.92 13.78 -0.54
C GLY A 43 -12.80 14.57 0.09
N GLY A 44 -11.66 13.94 0.36
CA GLY A 44 -10.53 14.57 1.06
C GLY A 44 -10.37 14.08 2.50
N LEU A 45 -9.35 14.59 3.16
CA LEU A 45 -8.94 14.25 4.53
C LEU A 45 -8.59 15.54 5.25
N ASP A 46 -8.68 15.56 6.58
CA ASP A 46 -8.11 16.65 7.37
C ASP A 46 -6.57 16.67 7.33
N ASP A 47 -5.98 17.79 7.76
CA ASP A 47 -4.53 17.93 7.76
C ASP A 47 -3.86 17.00 8.78
N THR A 48 -4.53 16.66 9.89
CA THR A 48 -4.00 15.70 10.87
C THR A 48 -3.84 14.29 10.29
N THR A 49 -4.86 13.78 9.60
CA THR A 49 -4.81 12.45 8.96
C THR A 49 -3.81 12.45 7.81
N LYS A 50 -3.73 13.55 7.05
CA LYS A 50 -2.72 13.73 6.01
C LYS A 50 -1.31 13.66 6.57
N GLU A 51 -1.02 14.39 7.65
CA GLU A 51 0.30 14.37 8.30
C GLU A 51 0.65 12.96 8.78
N HIS A 52 -0.31 12.27 9.43
CA HIS A 52 -0.16 10.88 9.84
C HIS A 52 0.15 9.93 8.67
N TYR A 53 -0.54 10.07 7.54
CA TYR A 53 -0.27 9.30 6.32
C TYR A 53 1.10 9.61 5.71
N VAL A 54 1.61 10.83 5.87
CA VAL A 54 2.99 11.16 5.48
C VAL A 54 3.99 10.44 6.38
N GLU A 55 3.73 10.26 7.68
CA GLU A 55 4.59 9.51 8.59
C GLU A 55 4.77 8.05 8.15
N HIS A 56 3.70 7.41 7.69
CA HIS A 56 3.78 6.05 7.11
C HIS A 56 4.68 5.99 5.88
N LEU A 57 4.58 6.98 4.97
CA LEU A 57 5.48 7.07 3.81
C LEU A 57 6.93 7.30 4.23
N LEU A 58 7.17 8.11 5.26
CA LEU A 58 8.51 8.32 5.82
C LEU A 58 9.07 7.04 6.46
N ALA A 59 8.23 6.24 7.13
CA ALA A 59 8.62 4.94 7.64
C ALA A 59 8.98 3.96 6.50
N ALA A 60 8.17 3.92 5.44
CA ALA A 60 8.44 3.12 4.24
C ALA A 60 9.75 3.54 3.54
N ASP A 61 10.02 4.85 3.45
CA ASP A 61 11.27 5.38 2.87
C ASP A 61 12.48 5.12 3.77
N ARG A 62 12.33 5.21 5.09
CA ARG A 62 13.37 4.83 6.06
C ARG A 62 13.76 3.38 5.86
N MET A 63 12.78 2.48 5.73
CA MET A 63 13.05 1.06 5.46
C MET A 63 13.71 0.86 4.11
N ARG A 64 13.22 1.49 3.03
CA ARG A 64 13.85 1.43 1.70
C ARG A 64 15.33 1.82 1.73
N ARG A 65 15.67 2.95 2.36
CA ARG A 65 17.06 3.42 2.49
C ARG A 65 17.93 2.40 3.22
N ARG A 66 17.35 1.61 4.13
CA ARG A 66 18.06 0.54 4.83
C ARG A 66 18.44 -0.66 3.97
N VAL A 67 17.83 -0.82 2.80
CA VAL A 67 18.07 -1.98 1.91
C VAL A 67 19.09 -1.67 0.81
N THR A 68 19.51 -0.41 0.64
CA THR A 68 20.17 0.05 -0.60
C THR A 68 21.47 0.85 -0.42
N TYR A 69 21.99 1.01 0.79
CA TYR A 69 23.05 2.00 1.06
C TYR A 69 24.28 1.36 1.69
N ASN A 70 25.44 1.46 1.02
CA ASN A 70 26.78 1.21 1.57
C ASN A 70 27.39 2.58 1.98
N PRO A 71 27.32 2.99 3.26
CA PRO A 71 27.81 4.30 3.71
C PRO A 71 29.34 4.36 3.79
N GLU A 72 29.98 3.24 4.12
CA GLU A 72 31.39 3.21 4.52
C GLU A 72 32.33 3.04 3.32
N ARG A 73 31.83 2.53 2.18
CA ARG A 73 32.67 2.01 1.07
C ARG A 73 33.77 1.06 1.58
N ALA A 74 33.52 0.41 2.72
CA ALA A 74 34.47 -0.49 3.35
C ALA A 74 34.29 -1.90 2.76
N PRO A 75 35.39 -2.65 2.54
CA PRO A 75 35.32 -4.05 2.13
C PRO A 75 34.56 -4.87 3.18
N LEU A 76 33.64 -5.73 2.71
CA LEU A 76 32.83 -6.58 3.59
C LEU A 76 33.67 -7.48 4.51
N GLY A 77 34.82 -7.96 4.05
CA GLY A 77 35.73 -8.79 4.87
C GLY A 77 36.04 -8.11 6.22
N ASP A 78 36.27 -6.81 6.20
CA ASP A 78 36.59 -5.99 7.37
C ASP A 78 35.35 -5.72 8.25
N LEU A 79 34.15 -5.75 7.68
CA LEU A 79 32.88 -5.64 8.42
C LEU A 79 32.51 -6.98 9.10
N ILE A 80 32.77 -8.11 8.44
CA ILE A 80 32.55 -9.45 8.97
C ILE A 80 33.57 -9.75 10.08
N GLU A 81 34.84 -9.40 9.88
CA GLU A 81 35.89 -9.62 10.88
C GLU A 81 35.61 -8.84 12.18
N ARG A 82 35.11 -7.60 12.05
CA ARG A 82 34.55 -6.82 13.17
C ARG A 82 33.39 -7.52 13.85
N ALA A 83 32.36 -7.91 13.09
CA ALA A 83 31.17 -8.59 13.62
C ALA A 83 31.44 -9.98 14.24
N THR A 84 32.54 -10.64 13.86
CA THR A 84 32.95 -11.96 14.37
C THR A 84 33.85 -11.84 15.62
N SER A 85 34.32 -10.63 15.95
CA SER A 85 35.12 -10.37 17.14
C SER A 85 34.27 -10.47 18.41
N SER A 86 34.59 -11.44 19.26
CA SER A 86 33.93 -11.63 20.57
C SER A 86 34.20 -10.49 21.59
N GLN A 87 35.08 -9.55 21.25
CA GLN A 87 35.40 -8.39 22.08
C GLN A 87 34.75 -7.10 21.59
N GLU A 88 34.16 -7.09 20.39
CA GLU A 88 33.34 -5.97 19.96
C GLU A 88 31.92 -6.09 20.52
N THR A 89 31.48 -5.03 21.20
CA THR A 89 30.05 -4.89 21.49
C THR A 89 29.39 -4.44 20.19
N LEU A 90 28.37 -5.18 19.72
CA LEU A 90 27.52 -4.75 18.60
C LEU A 90 26.77 -3.47 19.02
N LEU A 91 27.44 -2.34 18.95
CA LEU A 91 26.82 -1.03 19.01
C LEU A 91 25.97 -0.94 17.74
N GLY A 92 24.66 -0.82 17.92
CA GLY A 92 23.73 -0.74 16.81
C GLY A 92 24.26 0.20 15.74
N SER A 93 24.42 -0.29 14.52
CA SER A 93 24.97 0.52 13.44
C SER A 93 24.08 1.74 13.25
N THR A 94 24.67 2.94 13.29
CA THR A 94 23.98 4.19 12.98
C THR A 94 23.53 4.24 11.52
N ALA A 95 24.02 3.31 10.68
CA ALA A 95 23.73 3.29 9.26
C ALA A 95 23.47 1.85 8.73
N PRO A 96 22.50 1.70 7.82
CA PRO A 96 22.14 0.38 7.31
C PRO A 96 23.19 -0.28 6.41
N PHE A 97 23.11 -1.60 6.32
CA PHE A 97 24.01 -2.48 5.58
C PHE A 97 23.87 -2.34 4.04
N GLY A 98 24.99 -2.25 3.34
CA GLY A 98 25.07 -2.17 1.89
C GLY A 98 25.41 -3.52 1.27
N GLY A 99 24.40 -4.36 1.01
CA GLY A 99 24.62 -5.72 0.53
C GLY A 99 25.06 -5.86 -0.93
N ASP A 100 25.13 -4.77 -1.73
CA ASP A 100 25.37 -4.80 -3.19
C ASP A 100 26.68 -5.53 -3.59
N GLU A 101 27.65 -5.64 -2.68
CA GLU A 101 28.98 -6.24 -2.88
C GLU A 101 29.07 -7.72 -2.47
N VAL A 102 28.01 -8.30 -1.88
CA VAL A 102 28.03 -9.64 -1.27
C VAL A 102 27.01 -10.54 -1.93
N GLN A 103 27.48 -11.60 -2.58
CA GLN A 103 26.58 -12.65 -3.06
C GLN A 103 26.50 -13.75 -2.01
N GLU A 104 25.54 -13.62 -1.09
CA GLU A 104 25.21 -14.71 -0.17
C GLU A 104 24.46 -15.84 -0.89
N ALA A 105 24.50 -17.04 -0.31
CA ALA A 105 23.68 -18.15 -0.77
C ALA A 105 22.19 -17.75 -0.76
N PRO A 106 21.39 -18.17 -1.76
CA PRO A 106 19.96 -17.85 -1.79
C PRO A 106 19.29 -18.29 -0.49
N GLY A 107 18.69 -17.33 0.22
CA GLY A 107 17.87 -17.62 1.41
C GLY A 107 16.69 -18.53 1.09
N GLY A 108 16.07 -19.11 2.12
CA GLY A 108 14.84 -19.90 1.98
C GLY A 108 13.71 -19.08 1.35
N LEU A 109 12.74 -19.75 0.73
CA LEU A 109 11.49 -19.08 0.33
C LEU A 109 10.70 -18.74 1.59
N ILE A 110 10.25 -17.49 1.67
CA ILE A 110 9.43 -16.97 2.74
C ILE A 110 8.11 -16.54 2.11
N ALA A 111 7.00 -17.09 2.60
CA ALA A 111 5.68 -16.61 2.21
C ALA A 111 5.44 -15.21 2.80
N LEU A 112 4.82 -14.32 2.04
CA LEU A 112 4.33 -13.06 2.58
C LEU A 112 3.34 -13.36 3.72
N PRO A 113 3.39 -12.60 4.83
CA PRO A 113 2.44 -12.78 5.94
C PRO A 113 1.02 -12.33 5.57
N TRP A 114 0.86 -11.63 4.45
CA TRP A 114 -0.37 -11.03 3.95
C TRP A 114 -0.96 -11.81 2.79
N ALA A 115 -2.24 -12.19 2.87
CA ALA A 115 -2.90 -12.88 1.76
C ALA A 115 -3.48 -11.88 0.75
N LEU A 116 -2.90 -11.86 -0.45
CA LEU A 116 -3.23 -10.88 -1.50
C LEU A 116 -4.35 -11.34 -2.46
N ASP A 117 -5.06 -12.39 -2.07
CA ASP A 117 -6.10 -13.05 -2.86
C ASP A 117 -7.53 -12.67 -2.43
N GLY A 118 -7.67 -11.79 -1.43
CA GLY A 118 -8.95 -11.39 -0.85
C GLY A 118 -9.47 -12.29 0.27
N SER A 119 -8.69 -13.28 0.70
CA SER A 119 -9.02 -14.11 1.87
C SER A 119 -8.62 -13.47 3.20
N ASP A 120 -7.67 -12.52 3.19
CA ASP A 120 -7.27 -11.76 4.37
C ASP A 120 -8.24 -10.61 4.63
N PRO A 121 -9.00 -10.62 5.73
CA PRO A 121 -9.95 -9.54 6.05
C PRO A 121 -9.25 -8.20 6.31
N ASN A 122 -7.96 -8.20 6.65
CA ASN A 122 -7.17 -6.98 6.83
C ASN A 122 -6.68 -6.43 5.48
N ILE A 123 -6.78 -7.21 4.41
CA ILE A 123 -6.39 -6.83 3.05
C ILE A 123 -7.51 -7.17 2.07
N PRO A 124 -8.66 -6.48 2.19
CA PRO A 124 -9.77 -6.69 1.27
C PRO A 124 -9.39 -6.27 -0.16
N LEU A 125 -10.00 -6.93 -1.14
CA LEU A 125 -9.85 -6.56 -2.55
C LEU A 125 -10.53 -5.22 -2.86
N SER A 126 -10.08 -4.50 -3.87
CA SER A 126 -10.69 -3.22 -4.23
C SER A 126 -12.17 -3.36 -4.58
N SER A 127 -12.59 -4.49 -5.17
CA SER A 127 -14.00 -4.81 -5.44
C SER A 127 -14.88 -4.99 -4.20
N GLN A 128 -14.28 -5.28 -3.04
CA GLN A 128 -14.98 -5.48 -1.77
C GLN A 128 -15.13 -4.16 -0.99
N LEU A 129 -14.48 -3.09 -1.44
CA LEU A 129 -14.46 -1.80 -0.76
C LEU A 129 -15.51 -0.87 -1.34
N ASN A 130 -16.28 -0.24 -0.46
CA ASN A 130 -17.29 0.76 -0.83
C ASN A 130 -16.78 2.18 -0.54
N PHE A 131 -15.74 2.63 -1.24
CA PHE A 131 -15.32 4.02 -1.15
C PHE A 131 -16.23 4.90 -1.97
N ARG A 132 -16.83 5.90 -1.32
CA ARG A 132 -17.52 6.98 -2.02
C ARG A 132 -16.53 8.01 -2.58
N SER A 133 -15.38 8.16 -1.92
CA SER A 133 -14.32 9.09 -2.30
C SER A 133 -13.44 8.59 -3.46
N GLN A 134 -13.47 9.30 -4.59
CA GLN A 134 -12.53 9.06 -5.70
C GLN A 134 -11.07 9.29 -5.26
N ASN A 135 -10.85 10.24 -4.35
CA ASN A 135 -9.51 10.52 -3.81
C ASN A 135 -8.97 9.30 -3.03
N ALA A 136 -9.84 8.63 -2.26
CA ALA A 136 -9.49 7.40 -1.55
C ALA A 136 -9.10 6.28 -2.51
N LEU A 137 -9.87 6.10 -3.60
CA LEU A 137 -9.58 5.11 -4.64
C LEU A 137 -8.23 5.36 -5.32
N ILE A 138 -7.92 6.63 -5.63
CA ILE A 138 -6.63 6.99 -6.25
C ILE A 138 -5.47 6.77 -5.28
N LEU A 139 -5.62 7.18 -4.01
CA LEU A 139 -4.61 7.00 -2.98
C LEU A 139 -4.34 5.51 -2.71
N LEU A 140 -5.40 4.73 -2.52
CA LEU A 140 -5.30 3.29 -2.33
C LEU A 140 -4.65 2.61 -3.54
N GLY A 141 -5.05 2.97 -4.76
CA GLY A 141 -4.47 2.41 -5.98
C GLY A 141 -2.99 2.73 -6.14
N ALA A 142 -2.54 3.92 -5.73
CA ALA A 142 -1.12 4.28 -5.71
C ALA A 142 -0.32 3.41 -4.73
N LEU A 143 -0.89 3.15 -3.55
CA LEU A 143 -0.30 2.31 -2.52
C LEU A 143 -0.26 0.83 -2.94
N ASP A 144 -1.34 0.30 -3.49
CA ASP A 144 -1.42 -1.06 -4.02
C ASP A 144 -0.38 -1.28 -5.13
N ARG A 145 -0.19 -0.28 -5.99
CA ARG A 145 0.87 -0.29 -7.02
C ARG A 145 2.26 -0.33 -6.39
N ALA A 146 2.51 0.42 -5.31
CA ALA A 146 3.79 0.39 -4.59
C ALA A 146 4.05 -1.00 -3.98
N ILE A 147 3.04 -1.63 -3.37
CA ILE A 147 3.11 -3.00 -2.83
C ILE A 147 3.45 -4.01 -3.93
N VAL A 148 2.76 -3.95 -5.07
CA VAL A 148 3.05 -4.83 -6.22
C VAL A 148 4.46 -4.58 -6.76
N ASN A 149 4.91 -3.34 -6.80
CA ASN A 149 6.26 -3.02 -7.26
C ASN A 149 7.34 -3.59 -6.34
N TRP A 150 7.14 -3.55 -5.02
CA TRP A 150 8.03 -4.15 -4.03
C TRP A 150 8.12 -5.67 -4.15
N THR A 151 6.97 -6.34 -4.21
CA THR A 151 6.92 -7.81 -4.32
C THR A 151 7.57 -8.32 -5.61
N ARG A 152 7.62 -7.49 -6.65
CA ARG A 152 8.21 -7.84 -7.96
C ARG A 152 9.71 -7.56 -8.07
N LEU A 153 10.35 -7.04 -7.03
CA LEU A 153 11.80 -6.89 -7.04
C LEU A 153 12.50 -8.26 -7.06
N GLU A 154 13.69 -8.31 -7.65
CA GLU A 154 14.45 -9.55 -7.74
C GLU A 154 14.85 -10.04 -6.35
N SER A 155 14.36 -11.23 -5.97
CA SER A 155 14.68 -11.88 -4.70
C SER A 155 15.35 -13.25 -4.87
N ARG A 156 15.36 -13.85 -6.07
CA ARG A 156 15.82 -15.24 -6.27
C ARG A 156 17.29 -15.42 -5.95
N PHE A 157 18.10 -14.43 -6.31
CA PHE A 157 19.56 -14.45 -6.14
C PHE A 157 20.05 -13.37 -5.17
N ARG A 158 19.13 -12.66 -4.50
CA ARG A 158 19.40 -11.47 -3.71
C ARG A 158 18.54 -11.48 -2.46
N SER A 159 19.04 -12.11 -1.39
CA SER A 159 18.35 -12.25 -0.11
C SER A 159 18.54 -11.04 0.83
N THR A 160 19.56 -10.22 0.62
CA THR A 160 20.04 -9.22 1.59
C THR A 160 19.97 -7.77 1.12
N PHE A 161 19.71 -7.50 -0.16
CA PHE A 161 19.65 -6.13 -0.68
C PHE A 161 18.79 -6.01 -1.94
N ILE A 162 18.55 -4.77 -2.37
CA ILE A 162 17.92 -4.44 -3.66
C ILE A 162 18.83 -3.51 -4.45
N TYR A 163 18.74 -3.52 -5.78
CA TYR A 163 19.54 -2.62 -6.61
C TYR A 163 19.18 -1.16 -6.37
N VAL A 164 20.18 -0.28 -6.52
CA VAL A 164 19.99 1.18 -6.48
C VAL A 164 18.87 1.65 -7.41
N LYS A 165 18.81 1.13 -8.64
CA LYS A 165 17.75 1.49 -9.61
C LYS A 165 16.35 1.03 -9.16
N ASP A 166 16.25 -0.16 -8.57
CA ASP A 166 14.98 -0.67 -8.04
C ASP A 166 14.53 0.13 -6.81
N SER A 167 15.47 0.49 -5.94
CA SER A 167 15.21 1.40 -4.82
C SER A 167 14.73 2.78 -5.29
N MET A 168 15.36 3.36 -6.32
CA MET A 168 14.89 4.63 -6.88
C MET A 168 13.50 4.51 -7.53
N ARG A 169 13.16 3.35 -8.10
CA ARG A 169 11.79 3.07 -8.56
C ARG A 169 10.79 3.05 -7.40
N MET A 170 11.15 2.47 -6.26
CA MET A 170 10.29 2.49 -5.06
C MET A 170 10.14 3.92 -4.52
N TYR A 171 11.23 4.68 -4.47
CA TYR A 171 11.18 6.10 -4.11
C TYR A 171 10.22 6.89 -4.99
N GLY A 172 10.27 6.69 -6.32
CA GLY A 172 9.30 7.31 -7.23
C GLY A 172 7.84 6.94 -6.96
N SER A 173 7.59 5.71 -6.50
CA SER A 173 6.24 5.29 -6.08
C SER A 173 5.78 6.03 -4.82
N TYR A 174 6.68 6.26 -3.86
CA TYR A 174 6.37 7.02 -2.64
C TYR A 174 6.14 8.50 -2.93
N VAL A 175 6.94 9.10 -3.81
CA VAL A 175 6.74 10.48 -4.27
C VAL A 175 5.37 10.62 -4.93
N GLN A 176 4.97 9.66 -5.77
CA GLN A 176 3.63 9.68 -6.38
C GLN A 176 2.51 9.70 -5.33
N THR A 177 2.58 8.82 -4.32
CA THR A 177 1.60 8.79 -3.22
C THR A 177 1.59 10.11 -2.43
N LEU A 178 2.77 10.66 -2.15
CA LEU A 178 2.91 11.94 -1.46
C LEU A 178 2.29 13.10 -2.26
N GLU A 179 2.47 13.14 -3.57
CA GLU A 179 1.87 14.17 -4.42
C GLU A 179 0.34 14.05 -4.44
N TYR A 180 -0.22 12.84 -4.42
CA TYR A 180 -1.67 12.66 -4.25
C TYR A 180 -2.16 13.11 -2.87
N LEU A 181 -1.43 12.83 -1.79
CA LEU A 181 -1.77 13.37 -0.47
C LEU A 181 -1.75 14.90 -0.47
N LYS A 182 -0.75 15.54 -1.09
CA LYS A 182 -0.72 17.00 -1.17
C LYS A 182 -1.85 17.58 -2.03
N ALA A 183 -2.22 16.90 -3.10
CA ALA A 183 -3.24 17.38 -4.03
C ALA A 183 -4.67 17.20 -3.49
N PHE A 184 -4.93 16.11 -2.76
CA PHE A 184 -6.30 15.70 -2.41
C PHE A 184 -6.62 15.77 -0.91
N ALA A 185 -5.60 15.80 -0.05
CA ALA A 185 -5.78 15.84 1.39
C ALA A 185 -5.53 17.24 1.95
N GLY A 186 -5.87 17.43 3.22
CA GLY A 186 -5.80 18.70 3.93
C GLY A 186 -7.14 19.41 3.96
N ASP A 187 -7.33 20.27 4.97
CA ASP A 187 -8.64 20.84 5.28
C ASP A 187 -9.23 21.64 4.11
N ALA A 188 -8.38 22.27 3.30
CA ALA A 188 -8.78 23.01 2.10
C ALA A 188 -9.45 22.14 1.01
N ASN A 189 -9.18 20.83 1.02
CA ASN A 189 -9.68 19.88 0.03
C ASN A 189 -10.83 19.01 0.56
N ARG A 190 -11.31 19.28 1.78
CA ARG A 190 -12.45 18.56 2.36
C ARG A 190 -13.74 19.02 1.71
N VAL A 191 -14.39 18.07 1.03
CA VAL A 191 -15.68 18.25 0.39
C VAL A 191 -16.64 17.23 0.96
N ASP A 192 -17.67 17.68 1.67
CA ASP A 192 -18.73 16.79 2.14
C ASP A 192 -19.47 16.19 0.93
N MET A 193 -19.58 14.87 0.90
CA MET A 193 -20.42 14.21 -0.10
C MET A 193 -21.85 14.20 0.42
N ALA A 194 -22.80 14.55 -0.44
CA ALA A 194 -24.21 14.52 -0.08
C ALA A 194 -24.56 13.13 0.50
N ALA A 195 -25.11 13.11 1.72
CA ALA A 195 -25.47 11.90 2.47
C ALA A 195 -26.71 11.17 1.90
N GLY A 196 -27.05 11.41 0.63
CA GLY A 196 -28.12 10.73 -0.08
C GLY A 196 -27.68 9.39 -0.66
N VAL A 197 -28.66 8.54 -0.95
CA VAL A 197 -28.48 7.32 -1.74
C VAL A 197 -28.05 7.76 -3.15
N ARG A 198 -26.92 7.25 -3.67
CA ARG A 198 -26.56 7.52 -5.07
C ARG A 198 -27.63 6.90 -5.99
N PRO A 199 -27.88 7.43 -7.19
CA PRO A 199 -28.77 6.77 -8.16
C PRO A 199 -28.38 5.31 -8.46
N THR A 200 -27.11 4.93 -8.25
CA THR A 200 -26.61 3.56 -8.36
C THR A 200 -26.88 2.66 -7.15
N GLU A 201 -27.24 3.26 -6.02
CA GLU A 201 -27.59 2.62 -4.75
C GLU A 201 -29.12 2.65 -4.49
N GLU A 202 -29.89 3.34 -5.35
CA GLU A 202 -31.36 3.32 -5.29
C GLU A 202 -31.86 1.91 -5.63
N PRO A 203 -32.82 1.35 -4.85
CA PRO A 203 -33.47 0.12 -5.23
C PRO A 203 -34.19 0.35 -6.55
N LEU A 204 -33.77 -0.32 -7.63
CA LEU A 204 -34.47 -0.27 -8.91
C LEU A 204 -35.62 -1.27 -8.87
N GLY A 205 -36.74 -0.87 -8.25
CA GLY A 205 -37.97 -1.66 -8.19
C GLY A 205 -38.90 -1.37 -9.39
N PRO A 206 -39.81 -2.29 -9.75
CA PRO A 206 -40.84 -2.06 -10.78
C PRO A 206 -41.85 -0.95 -10.44
N THR A 207 -41.76 -0.36 -9.25
CA THR A 207 -42.67 0.68 -8.73
C THR A 207 -42.02 2.05 -8.57
N ASP A 208 -40.76 2.22 -8.97
CA ASP A 208 -40.04 3.48 -8.75
C ASP A 208 -40.33 4.56 -9.80
N SER A 209 -40.17 5.80 -9.33
CA SER A 209 -40.85 6.98 -9.82
C SER A 209 -40.75 7.21 -11.35
N PRO A 210 -41.84 7.68 -11.98
CA PRO A 210 -41.86 7.98 -13.40
C PRO A 210 -40.76 8.96 -13.81
N ASN A 211 -39.94 8.58 -14.80
CA ASN A 211 -38.80 9.38 -15.26
C ASN A 211 -39.21 10.68 -15.97
N LEU A 212 -40.52 10.84 -16.25
CA LEU A 212 -41.10 12.03 -16.86
C LEU A 212 -42.35 12.44 -16.08
N ARG A 213 -42.58 13.75 -15.92
CA ARG A 213 -43.75 14.33 -15.20
C ARG A 213 -45.12 13.80 -15.68
N SER A 214 -45.20 13.17 -16.85
CA SER A 214 -46.42 12.64 -17.46
C SER A 214 -46.66 11.15 -17.26
N GLU A 215 -45.69 10.39 -16.75
CA GLU A 215 -45.91 8.97 -16.45
C GLU A 215 -46.60 8.86 -15.08
N THR A 216 -47.65 8.05 -14.99
CA THR A 216 -48.31 7.71 -13.73
C THR A 216 -47.89 6.30 -13.36
N ALA A 217 -47.35 6.12 -12.15
CA ALA A 217 -47.02 4.79 -11.62
C ALA A 217 -48.29 3.94 -11.56
N SER A 218 -48.41 2.97 -12.45
CA SER A 218 -49.58 2.11 -12.59
C SER A 218 -49.55 1.01 -11.52
N GLY A 219 -50.00 1.34 -10.31
CA GLY A 219 -50.16 0.40 -9.20
C GLY A 219 -51.63 0.10 -8.89
N THR A 220 -52.31 -0.74 -9.67
CA THR A 220 -53.48 -1.52 -9.18
C THR A 220 -53.83 -2.69 -10.12
N ALA A 221 -53.17 -3.84 -9.95
CA ALA A 221 -53.75 -5.12 -10.33
C ALA A 221 -54.58 -5.63 -9.14
N ALA A 222 -55.88 -5.34 -9.16
CA ALA A 222 -56.83 -5.94 -8.25
C ALA A 222 -56.94 -7.44 -8.56
N ARG A 223 -56.75 -8.28 -7.54
CA ARG A 223 -57.16 -9.69 -7.55
C ARG A 223 -58.69 -9.75 -7.70
N GLY A 224 -59.14 -10.43 -8.74
CA GLY A 224 -60.48 -10.99 -8.95
C GLY A 224 -60.32 -12.26 -9.74
#